data_AF-A0A2A7B6L3-F1
#
_entry.id   AF-A0A2A7B6L3-F1
#
_cell.length_a   1.000
_cell.length_b   1.000
_cell.length_c   1.000
_cell.angle_alpha   90.00
_cell.angle_beta   90.00
_cell.angle_gamma   90.00
#
_symmetry.space_group_name_H-M   'P 1'
#
loop_
_entity.id
_entity.type
_entity.pdbx_description
1 polymer ?
#
loop_
_entity_poly.entity_id
_entity_poly.type
_entity_poly.pdbx_seq_one_letter_code
_entity_poly.pdbx_strand_id
1 'polypeptide(L)'
;MAEPISFPVKGPKTREIKPEECVVRVIAACEDGIRVVVLPKESAVRDILNETYGPLGWGDSYYYTKNWWRCQLEVLSPVNGLPVRKDAGPMCLPSADVDRMQENTSFLRAAALFGVAEDVMDLKPIALKSEQVPVVKDQHGVWRAAEKLTVDRFARAEDGHIHMVQFALASGKKVLWDEATL
;
A
#
# COMPACT_ATOMS: atom_id res chain seq x y z
N MET A 1 25.15 -4.68 33.19
CA MET A 1 25.69 -3.77 32.16
C MET A 1 24.86 -3.98 30.91
N ALA A 2 24.38 -2.93 30.26
CA ALA A 2 23.67 -3.08 28.99
C ALA A 2 24.62 -3.67 27.93
N GLU A 3 24.12 -4.54 27.05
CA GLU A 3 24.93 -5.07 25.95
C GLU A 3 25.44 -3.94 25.05
N PRO A 4 26.68 -4.03 24.53
CA PRO A 4 27.19 -3.05 23.57
C PRO A 4 26.30 -3.01 22.32
N ILE A 5 25.76 -1.82 22.01
CA ILE A 5 24.97 -1.62 20.79
C ILE A 5 25.90 -1.71 19.57
N SER A 6 25.58 -2.59 18.63
CA SER A 6 26.25 -2.69 17.33
C SER A 6 25.30 -2.27 16.21
N PHE A 7 25.85 -1.61 15.19
CA PHE A 7 25.08 -1.17 14.03
C PHE A 7 25.25 -2.16 12.85
N PRO A 8 24.18 -2.39 12.07
CA PRO A 8 22.82 -1.87 12.26
C PRO A 8 22.12 -2.50 13.46
N VAL A 9 21.33 -1.69 14.18
CA VAL A 9 20.50 -2.19 15.28
C VAL A 9 19.50 -3.18 14.71
N LYS A 10 19.58 -4.44 15.14
CA LYS A 10 18.64 -5.47 14.71
C LYS A 10 17.26 -5.18 15.31
N GLY A 11 16.30 -4.82 14.46
CA GLY A 11 14.90 -4.65 14.82
C GLY A 11 14.04 -5.85 14.39
N PRO A 12 12.78 -5.91 14.84
CA PRO A 12 11.80 -6.83 14.30
C PRO A 12 11.70 -6.68 12.78
N LYS A 13 11.60 -7.79 12.06
CA LYS A 13 11.34 -7.80 10.62
C LYS A 13 9.87 -8.12 10.38
N THR A 14 9.20 -7.26 9.63
CA THR A 14 7.83 -7.47 9.17
C THR A 14 7.80 -8.61 8.15
N ARG A 15 6.73 -9.40 8.15
CA ARG A 15 6.50 -10.37 7.08
C ARG A 15 6.11 -9.66 5.78
N GLU A 16 6.28 -10.34 4.66
CA GLU A 16 5.74 -9.89 3.38
C GLU A 16 4.22 -9.86 3.41
N ILE A 17 3.64 -8.83 2.76
CA ILE A 17 2.20 -8.75 2.54
C ILE A 17 1.80 -9.67 1.38
N LYS A 18 0.65 -10.34 1.54
CA LYS A 18 0.10 -11.25 0.55
C LYS A 18 -0.74 -10.50 -0.50
N PRO A 19 -0.86 -11.01 -1.74
CA PRO A 19 -1.70 -10.41 -2.77
C PRO A 19 -3.15 -10.16 -2.32
N GLU A 20 -3.77 -11.12 -1.63
CA GLU A 20 -5.15 -11.02 -1.14
C GLU A 20 -5.32 -9.99 0.00
N GLU A 21 -4.23 -9.55 0.61
CA GLU A 21 -4.18 -8.48 1.62
C GLU A 21 -4.08 -7.09 0.98
N CYS A 22 -4.11 -7.00 -0.35
CA CYS A 22 -4.08 -5.74 -1.10
C CYS A 22 -5.43 -5.44 -1.76
N VAL A 23 -5.60 -4.18 -2.17
CA VAL A 23 -6.71 -3.68 -2.98
C VAL A 23 -6.19 -2.95 -4.19
N VAL A 24 -6.90 -3.08 -5.32
CA VAL A 24 -6.61 -2.33 -6.54
C VAL A 24 -7.60 -1.18 -6.63
N ARG A 25 -7.10 0.03 -6.85
CA ARG A 25 -7.94 1.22 -7.07
C ARG A 25 -7.68 1.78 -8.46
N VAL A 26 -8.74 1.96 -9.24
CA VAL A 26 -8.69 2.71 -10.50
C VAL A 26 -8.63 4.20 -10.17
N ILE A 27 -7.61 4.89 -10.64
CA ILE A 27 -7.40 6.33 -10.41
C ILE A 27 -7.63 7.16 -11.66
N ALA A 28 -7.61 6.54 -12.84
CA ALA A 28 -8.01 7.16 -14.10
C ALA A 28 -8.48 6.08 -15.08
N ALA A 29 -9.36 6.45 -16.00
CA ALA A 29 -9.80 5.59 -17.10
C ALA A 29 -10.10 6.45 -18.33
N CYS A 30 -9.79 5.90 -19.51
CA CYS A 30 -10.12 6.45 -20.82
C CYS A 30 -10.42 5.30 -21.79
N GLU A 31 -10.61 5.61 -23.07
CA GLU A 31 -10.82 4.61 -24.13
C GLU A 31 -9.63 3.65 -24.30
N ASP A 32 -8.42 4.15 -24.08
CA ASP A 32 -7.17 3.38 -24.23
C ASP A 32 -6.87 2.45 -23.04
N GLY A 33 -7.61 2.57 -21.94
CA GLY A 33 -7.43 1.72 -20.76
C GLY A 33 -7.58 2.45 -19.42
N ILE A 34 -6.90 1.93 -18.40
CA ILE A 34 -7.00 2.41 -17.03
C ILE A 34 -5.63 2.65 -16.40
N ARG A 35 -5.61 3.51 -15.38
CA ARG A 35 -4.49 3.64 -14.45
C ARG A 35 -4.94 3.19 -13.07
N VAL A 36 -4.16 2.32 -12.44
CA VAL A 36 -4.46 1.75 -11.13
C VAL A 36 -3.34 2.01 -10.13
N VAL A 37 -3.68 2.02 -8.85
CA VAL A 37 -2.73 1.89 -7.75
C VAL A 37 -3.07 0.65 -6.94
N VAL A 38 -2.05 -0.03 -6.43
CA VAL A 38 -2.21 -1.13 -5.48
C VAL A 38 -1.93 -0.57 -4.09
N LEU A 39 -2.82 -0.86 -3.14
CA LEU A 39 -2.65 -0.45 -1.75
C LEU A 39 -2.81 -1.67 -0.84
N PRO A 40 -2.02 -1.77 0.24
CA PRO A 40 -2.31 -2.72 1.30
C PRO A 40 -3.65 -2.39 1.98
N LYS A 41 -4.38 -3.41 2.44
CA LYS A 41 -5.57 -3.23 3.27
C LYS A 41 -5.16 -2.74 4.65
N GLU A 42 -5.87 -1.74 5.18
CA GLU A 42 -5.62 -1.22 6.54
C GLU A 42 -5.61 -2.34 7.58
N SER A 43 -6.59 -3.25 7.53
CA SER A 43 -6.69 -4.37 8.46
C SER A 43 -5.45 -5.27 8.42
N ALA A 44 -4.95 -5.60 7.23
CA ALA A 44 -3.77 -6.44 7.07
C ALA A 44 -2.50 -5.75 7.59
N VAL A 45 -2.38 -4.42 7.41
CA VAL A 45 -1.29 -3.64 7.99
C VAL A 45 -1.34 -3.67 9.52
N ARG A 46 -2.54 -3.49 10.11
CA ARG A 46 -2.73 -3.60 11.56
C ARG A 46 -2.39 -5.00 12.08
N ASP A 47 -2.77 -6.04 11.35
CA ASP A 47 -2.42 -7.43 11.69
C ASP A 47 -0.90 -7.65 11.65
N ILE A 48 -0.20 -7.19 10.62
CA ILE A 48 1.27 -7.29 10.53
C ILE A 48 1.94 -6.52 11.67
N LEU A 49 1.45 -5.33 12.02
CA LEU A 49 1.99 -4.55 13.15
C LEU A 49 1.79 -5.30 14.48
N ASN A 50 0.61 -5.91 14.70
CA ASN A 50 0.33 -6.75 15.86
C ASN A 50 1.22 -8.00 15.91
N GLU A 51 1.45 -8.67 14.78
CA GLU A 51 2.34 -9.83 14.68
C GLU A 51 3.80 -9.45 14.96
N THR A 52 4.23 -8.27 14.51
CA THR A 52 5.63 -7.82 14.56
C THR A 52 6.02 -7.22 15.92
N TYR A 53 5.14 -6.39 16.48
CA TYR A 53 5.43 -5.60 17.69
C TYR A 53 4.57 -6.02 18.89
N GLY A 54 3.54 -6.84 18.68
CA GLY A 54 2.52 -7.15 19.68
C GLY A 54 1.43 -6.07 19.76
N PRO A 55 0.20 -6.41 20.18
CA PRO A 55 -0.93 -5.47 20.21
C PRO A 55 -0.74 -4.21 21.07
N LEU A 56 0.21 -4.22 22.00
CA LEU A 56 0.56 -3.08 22.87
C LEU A 56 1.96 -2.50 22.56
N GLY A 57 2.66 -3.03 21.57
CA GLY A 57 4.01 -2.59 21.20
C GLY A 57 4.05 -1.50 20.12
N TRP A 58 2.88 -1.10 19.63
CA TRP A 58 2.73 -0.03 18.65
C TRP A 58 1.44 0.77 18.88
N GLY A 59 1.34 1.95 18.28
CA GLY A 59 0.10 2.73 18.24
C GLY A 59 0.08 3.74 17.10
N ASP A 60 -1.13 4.12 16.68
CA ASP A 60 -1.37 5.19 15.71
C ASP A 60 -2.00 6.43 16.34
N SER A 61 -1.67 7.60 15.79
CA SER A 61 -2.29 8.87 16.16
C SER A 61 -2.52 9.70 14.92
N TYR A 62 -3.78 10.13 14.73
CA TYR A 62 -4.16 11.01 13.63
C TYR A 62 -4.14 12.46 14.08
N TYR A 63 -3.63 13.33 13.22
CA TYR A 63 -3.66 14.77 13.45
C TYR A 63 -3.80 15.50 12.12
N TYR A 64 -4.51 16.63 12.16
CA TYR A 64 -4.77 17.44 10.98
C TYR A 64 -3.82 18.63 10.96
N THR A 65 -3.07 18.80 9.87
CA THR A 65 -2.15 19.92 9.71
C THR A 65 -1.98 20.32 8.26
N LYS A 66 -1.89 21.63 8.00
CA LYS A 66 -1.72 22.19 6.64
C LYS A 66 -2.76 21.64 5.65
N ASN A 67 -4.01 21.52 6.09
CA ASN A 67 -5.15 21.00 5.33
C ASN A 67 -5.11 19.51 4.96
N TRP A 68 -4.26 18.72 5.61
CA TRP A 68 -4.15 17.29 5.36
C TRP A 68 -4.21 16.48 6.65
N TRP A 69 -4.88 15.33 6.60
CA TRP A 69 -4.75 14.31 7.63
C TRP A 69 -3.35 13.71 7.58
N ARG A 70 -2.75 13.53 8.75
CA ARG A 70 -1.50 12.81 8.93
C ARG A 70 -1.71 11.69 9.93
N CYS A 71 -0.89 10.65 9.80
CA CYS A 71 -0.81 9.58 10.77
C CYS A 71 0.63 9.50 11.28
N GLN A 72 0.79 9.46 12.60
CA GLN A 72 2.03 9.08 13.26
C GLN A 72 1.87 7.66 13.76
N LEU A 73 2.83 6.81 13.43
CA LEU A 73 3.02 5.52 14.09
C LEU A 73 4.13 5.61 15.12
N GLU A 74 3.90 4.94 16.24
CA GLU A 74 4.85 4.74 17.31
C GLU A 74 5.09 3.24 17.49
N VAL A 75 6.35 2.82 17.61
CA VAL A 75 6.74 1.47 18.01
C VAL A 75 7.75 1.55 19.15
N LEU A 76 7.73 0.60 20.08
CA LEU A 76 8.73 0.54 21.14
C LEU A 76 10.06 0.00 20.60
N SER A 77 11.16 0.71 20.84
CA SER A 77 12.50 0.25 20.49
C SER A 77 12.83 -1.04 21.24
N PRO A 78 13.27 -2.11 20.55
CA PRO A 78 13.66 -3.35 21.23
C PRO A 78 14.91 -3.19 22.10
N VAL A 79 15.69 -2.12 21.91
CA VAL A 79 16.95 -1.88 22.61
C VAL A 79 16.75 -1.24 23.98
N ASN A 80 15.83 -0.27 24.07
CA ASN A 80 15.67 0.55 25.27
C ASN A 80 14.22 0.80 25.68
N GLY A 81 13.25 0.21 24.97
CA GLY A 81 11.82 0.36 25.25
C GLY A 81 11.27 1.76 25.02
N LEU A 82 12.06 2.69 24.46
CA LEU A 82 11.61 4.05 24.19
C LEU A 82 10.82 4.10 22.87
N PRO A 83 9.80 4.97 22.77
CA PRO A 83 9.00 5.11 21.58
C PRO A 83 9.79 5.71 20.42
N VAL A 84 9.77 5.03 19.27
CA VAL A 84 10.26 5.51 17.98
C VAL A 84 9.05 5.91 17.15
N ARG A 85 9.00 7.17 16.72
CA ARG A 85 7.88 7.75 15.99
C ARG A 85 8.26 8.05 14.55
N LYS A 86 7.38 7.71 13.62
CA LYS A 86 7.46 8.13 12.23
C LYS A 86 6.08 8.57 11.77
N ASP A 87 6.01 9.68 11.05
CA ASP A 87 4.77 10.20 10.50
C ASP A 87 4.80 10.28 8.98
N ALA A 88 3.61 10.20 8.39
CA ALA A 88 3.42 10.45 6.98
C ALA A 88 2.14 11.25 6.73
N GLY A 89 2.16 12.04 5.65
CA GLY A 89 0.97 12.64 5.07
C GLY A 89 0.32 11.74 4.02
N PRO A 90 -0.80 12.17 3.44
CA PRO A 90 -1.63 11.31 2.62
C PRO A 90 -1.04 11.12 1.21
N MET A 91 -1.59 10.16 0.48
CA MET A 91 -1.42 10.10 -0.97
C MET A 91 -2.47 10.98 -1.65
N CYS A 92 -2.11 11.61 -2.77
CA CYS A 92 -3.04 12.40 -3.58
C CYS A 92 -3.82 11.48 -4.54
N LEU A 93 -4.79 10.74 -4.00
CA LEU A 93 -5.63 9.81 -4.77
C LEU A 93 -7.06 10.34 -4.93
N PRO A 94 -7.67 10.20 -6.12
CA PRO A 94 -9.07 10.58 -6.31
C PRO A 94 -9.99 9.69 -5.47
N SER A 95 -10.89 10.33 -4.72
CA SER A 95 -11.86 9.67 -3.84
C SER A 95 -13.09 10.54 -3.66
N ALA A 96 -14.25 9.92 -3.50
CA ALA A 96 -15.49 10.62 -3.14
C ALA A 96 -15.46 11.07 -1.66
N ASP A 97 -14.80 10.29 -0.81
CA ASP A 97 -14.50 10.64 0.58
C ASP A 97 -13.00 10.94 0.68
N VAL A 98 -12.65 12.22 0.63
CA VAL A 98 -11.27 12.68 0.63
C VAL A 98 -10.64 12.51 2.00
N ASP A 99 -11.36 12.84 3.08
CA ASP A 99 -10.83 12.76 4.44
C ASP A 99 -10.50 11.32 4.81
N ARG A 100 -11.42 10.37 4.56
CA ARG A 100 -11.15 8.94 4.80
C ARG A 100 -9.97 8.42 3.99
N MET A 101 -9.83 8.87 2.74
CA MET A 101 -8.69 8.48 1.90
C MET A 101 -7.38 9.02 2.44
N GLN A 102 -7.37 10.26 2.93
CA GLN A 102 -6.19 10.87 3.51
C GLN A 102 -5.78 10.21 4.82
N GLU A 103 -6.74 9.94 5.72
CA GLU A 103 -6.50 9.20 6.96
C GLU A 103 -5.86 7.84 6.65
N ASN A 104 -6.53 7.03 5.83
CA ASN A 104 -6.06 5.68 5.50
C ASN A 104 -4.67 5.70 4.84
N THR A 105 -4.47 6.48 3.79
CA THR A 105 -3.18 6.50 3.08
C THR A 105 -2.05 7.10 3.90
N SER A 106 -2.34 7.99 4.85
CA SER A 106 -1.34 8.47 5.80
C SER A 106 -0.89 7.36 6.74
N PHE A 107 -1.83 6.55 7.25
CA PHE A 107 -1.52 5.38 8.07
C PHE A 107 -0.69 4.35 7.29
N LEU A 108 -1.10 3.99 6.07
CA LEU A 108 -0.36 3.04 5.24
C LEU A 108 1.08 3.52 4.97
N ARG A 109 1.27 4.81 4.67
CA ARG A 109 2.60 5.39 4.46
C ARG A 109 3.44 5.44 5.74
N ALA A 110 2.84 5.74 6.89
CA ALA A 110 3.55 5.71 8.16
C ALA A 110 3.98 4.28 8.53
N ALA A 111 3.15 3.26 8.23
CA ALA A 111 3.48 1.84 8.41
C ALA A 111 4.61 1.37 7.49
N ALA A 112 4.63 1.83 6.23
CA ALA A 112 5.70 1.55 5.29
C ALA A 112 7.07 2.07 5.78
N LEU A 113 7.12 3.20 6.50
CA LEU A 113 8.36 3.68 7.12
C LEU A 113 8.91 2.72 8.18
N PHE A 114 8.10 1.77 8.68
CA PHE A 114 8.52 0.67 9.55
C PHE A 114 8.67 -0.66 8.80
N GLY A 115 8.69 -0.64 7.46
CA GLY A 115 8.86 -1.81 6.59
C GLY A 115 7.59 -2.62 6.36
N VAL A 116 6.40 -2.15 6.79
CA VAL A 116 5.15 -2.88 6.54
C VAL A 116 4.65 -2.58 5.13
N ALA A 117 4.69 -3.58 4.25
CA ALA A 117 4.23 -3.48 2.86
C ALA A 117 4.89 -2.33 2.07
N GLU A 118 6.15 -2.02 2.40
CA GLU A 118 6.93 -0.94 1.77
C GLU A 118 7.03 -1.13 0.25
N ASP A 119 7.30 -2.35 -0.19
CA ASP A 119 7.35 -2.77 -1.60
C ASP A 119 6.05 -2.46 -2.36
N VAL A 120 4.89 -2.69 -1.74
CA VAL A 120 3.59 -2.35 -2.33
C VAL A 120 3.36 -0.84 -2.34
N MET A 121 3.79 -0.13 -1.29
CA MET A 121 3.64 1.32 -1.21
C MET A 121 4.57 2.09 -2.16
N ASP A 122 5.68 1.46 -2.57
CA ASP A 122 6.61 2.00 -3.57
C ASP A 122 6.17 1.77 -5.02
N LEU A 123 5.18 0.89 -5.25
CA LEU A 123 4.61 0.70 -6.59
C LEU A 123 4.01 2.00 -7.12
N LYS A 124 4.55 2.45 -8.25
CA LYS A 124 4.00 3.58 -9.00
C LYS A 124 2.65 3.21 -9.62
N PRO A 125 1.82 4.20 -9.97
CA PRO A 125 0.59 3.94 -10.69
C PRO A 125 0.82 3.12 -11.97
N ILE A 126 0.11 2.01 -12.10
CA ILE A 126 0.24 1.04 -13.20
C ILE A 126 -0.77 1.40 -14.29
N ALA A 127 -0.32 1.49 -15.54
CA ALA A 127 -1.19 1.63 -16.70
C ALA A 127 -1.51 0.25 -17.29
N LEU A 128 -2.79 -0.03 -17.52
CA LEU A 128 -3.27 -1.25 -18.18
C LEU A 128 -4.10 -0.84 -19.39
N LYS A 129 -3.77 -1.38 -20.56
CA LYS A 129 -4.46 -1.03 -21.81
C LYS A 129 -5.85 -1.66 -21.90
N SER A 130 -6.72 -1.11 -22.74
CA SER A 130 -8.10 -1.61 -22.91
C SER A 130 -8.16 -3.03 -23.47
N GLU A 131 -7.13 -3.50 -24.20
CA GLU A 131 -7.03 -4.91 -24.63
C GLU A 131 -6.77 -5.85 -23.44
N GLN A 132 -6.10 -5.36 -22.40
CA GLN A 132 -5.84 -6.09 -21.17
C GLN A 132 -7.04 -6.05 -20.24
N VAL A 133 -7.59 -4.86 -20.00
CA VAL A 133 -8.71 -4.63 -19.07
C VAL A 133 -9.83 -3.88 -19.80
N PRO A 134 -10.99 -4.51 -20.01
CA PRO A 134 -12.10 -3.84 -20.70
C PRO A 134 -12.53 -2.56 -19.96
N VAL A 135 -12.78 -1.50 -20.73
CA VAL A 135 -13.29 -0.21 -20.25
C VAL A 135 -14.67 0.06 -20.81
N VAL A 136 -15.52 0.70 -20.03
CA VAL A 136 -16.87 1.09 -20.42
C VAL A 136 -17.12 2.54 -20.09
N LYS A 137 -17.92 3.20 -20.91
CA LYS A 137 -18.39 4.56 -20.67
C LYS A 137 -19.76 4.48 -20.00
N ASP A 138 -19.89 5.10 -18.83
CA ASP A 138 -21.16 5.12 -18.11
C ASP A 138 -22.17 6.08 -18.78
N GLN A 139 -23.40 6.10 -18.26
CA GLN A 139 -24.49 6.93 -18.80
C GLN A 139 -24.19 8.44 -18.77
N HIS A 140 -23.21 8.87 -17.97
CA HIS A 140 -22.78 10.26 -17.85
C HIS A 140 -21.53 10.56 -18.70
N GLY A 141 -21.08 9.60 -19.52
CA GLY A 141 -19.92 9.77 -20.38
C GLY A 141 -18.59 9.54 -19.68
N VAL A 142 -18.56 9.01 -18.45
CA VAL A 142 -17.32 8.77 -17.69
C VAL A 142 -16.82 7.36 -17.94
N TRP A 143 -15.54 7.23 -18.31
CA TRP A 143 -14.88 5.94 -18.49
C TRP A 143 -14.60 5.27 -17.14
N ARG A 144 -14.79 3.95 -17.09
CA ARG A 144 -14.51 3.09 -15.93
C ARG A 144 -14.00 1.73 -16.38
N ALA A 145 -13.27 1.04 -15.51
CA ALA A 145 -13.03 -0.39 -15.71
C ALA A 145 -14.38 -1.14 -15.71
N ALA A 146 -14.58 -2.01 -16.70
CA ALA A 146 -15.81 -2.81 -16.82
C ALA A 146 -15.89 -3.91 -15.74
N GLU A 147 -14.74 -4.35 -15.25
CA GLU A 147 -14.62 -5.41 -14.25
C GLU A 147 -13.78 -4.95 -13.06
N LYS A 148 -14.09 -5.51 -11.90
CA LYS A 148 -13.27 -5.33 -10.71
C LYS A 148 -11.96 -6.09 -10.87
N LEU A 149 -10.86 -5.46 -10.47
CA LEU A 149 -9.53 -6.08 -10.39
C LEU A 149 -9.19 -6.42 -8.94
N THR A 150 -8.50 -7.53 -8.75
CA THR A 150 -7.77 -7.86 -7.52
C THR A 150 -6.33 -8.22 -7.86
N VAL A 151 -5.43 -8.11 -6.89
CA VAL A 151 -4.08 -8.66 -7.05
C VAL A 151 -4.16 -10.17 -6.89
N ASP A 152 -3.56 -10.89 -7.82
CA ASP A 152 -3.44 -12.35 -7.80
C ASP A 152 -2.06 -12.78 -7.28
N ARG A 153 -1.00 -12.18 -7.82
CA ARG A 153 0.39 -12.49 -7.47
C ARG A 153 1.29 -11.27 -7.62
N PHE A 154 2.36 -11.26 -6.81
CA PHE A 154 3.50 -10.38 -6.97
C PHE A 154 4.71 -11.21 -7.39
N ALA A 155 5.57 -10.64 -8.24
CA ALA A 155 6.94 -11.12 -8.41
C ALA A 155 7.89 -10.09 -7.82
N ARG A 156 8.70 -10.54 -6.86
CA ARG A 156 9.69 -9.72 -6.16
C ARG A 156 11.09 -10.08 -6.67
N ALA A 157 11.92 -9.07 -6.86
CA ALA A 157 13.34 -9.24 -7.16
C ALA A 157 14.12 -9.64 -5.89
N GLU A 158 15.42 -9.93 -6.03
CA GLU A 158 16.29 -10.35 -4.92
C GLU A 158 16.43 -9.30 -3.82
N ASP A 159 16.33 -8.02 -4.16
CA ASP A 159 16.36 -6.89 -3.22
C ASP A 159 14.99 -6.62 -2.57
N GLY A 160 13.95 -7.36 -2.94
CA GLY A 160 12.60 -7.28 -2.40
C GLY A 160 11.63 -6.36 -3.14
N HIS A 161 12.04 -5.59 -4.16
CA HIS A 161 11.11 -4.74 -4.90
C HIS A 161 10.17 -5.57 -5.78
N ILE A 162 8.91 -5.12 -5.92
CA ILE A 162 7.96 -5.76 -6.84
C ILE A 162 8.22 -5.25 -8.26
N HIS A 163 8.59 -6.17 -9.16
CA HIS A 163 8.83 -5.84 -10.57
C HIS A 163 7.74 -6.37 -11.53
N MET A 164 6.88 -7.29 -11.06
CA MET A 164 5.68 -7.69 -11.80
C MET A 164 4.47 -7.85 -10.88
N VAL A 165 3.30 -7.51 -11.42
CA VAL A 165 2.00 -7.67 -10.75
C VAL A 165 1.06 -8.42 -11.67
N GLN A 166 0.56 -9.58 -11.22
CA GLN A 166 -0.53 -10.27 -11.87
C GLN A 166 -1.86 -9.85 -11.23
N PHE A 167 -2.75 -9.29 -12.02
CA PHE A 167 -4.12 -8.99 -11.65
C PHE A 167 -5.07 -10.10 -12.07
N ALA A 168 -6.16 -10.27 -11.34
CA ALA A 168 -7.30 -11.08 -11.72
C ALA A 168 -8.54 -10.19 -11.88
N LEU A 169 -9.25 -10.36 -12.98
CA LEU A 169 -10.57 -9.77 -13.20
C LEU A 169 -11.66 -10.67 -12.61
N ALA A 170 -12.84 -10.12 -12.39
CA ALA A 170 -14.00 -10.85 -11.88
C ALA A 170 -14.38 -12.07 -12.76
N SER A 171 -14.18 -11.97 -14.07
CA SER A 171 -14.32 -13.08 -15.04
C SER A 171 -13.28 -14.21 -14.89
N GLY A 172 -12.24 -14.02 -14.08
CA GLY A 172 -11.11 -14.93 -13.95
C GLY A 172 -9.97 -14.68 -14.93
N LYS A 173 -10.12 -13.75 -15.89
CA LYS A 173 -9.04 -13.31 -16.78
C LYS A 173 -7.86 -12.79 -15.95
N LYS A 174 -6.65 -13.24 -16.28
CA LYS A 174 -5.41 -12.77 -15.66
C LYS A 174 -4.73 -11.74 -16.54
N VAL A 175 -4.22 -10.67 -15.93
CA VAL A 175 -3.51 -9.59 -16.62
C VAL A 175 -2.18 -9.40 -15.92
N LEU A 176 -1.08 -9.48 -16.68
CA LEU A 176 0.26 -9.24 -16.16
C LEU A 176 0.69 -7.81 -16.48
N TRP A 177 1.18 -7.11 -15.47
CA TRP A 177 2.00 -5.91 -15.62
C TRP A 177 3.45 -6.26 -15.25
N ASP A 178 4.39 -5.71 -16.03
CA ASP A 178 5.84 -5.88 -15.86
C ASP A 178 6.50 -4.50 -15.93
N GLU A 179 7.30 -4.16 -14.93
CA GLU A 179 8.01 -2.89 -14.86
C GLU A 179 8.93 -2.66 -16.06
N ALA A 180 9.51 -3.72 -16.64
CA ALA A 180 10.39 -3.63 -17.79
C ALA A 180 9.68 -3.19 -19.09
N THR A 181 8.34 -3.11 -19.08
CA THR A 181 7.52 -2.69 -20.24
C THR A 181 7.15 -1.20 -20.23
N LEU A 182 7.73 -0.42 -19.30
CA LEU A 182 7.58 1.03 -19.20
C LEU A 182 8.46 1.81 -20.18
#